data_AF-A0A354YYI9-F1
#
_entry.id   AF-A0A354YYI9-F1
#
_cell.length_a   1.000
_cell.length_b   1.000
_cell.length_c   1.000
_cell.angle_alpha   90.00
_cell.angle_beta   90.00
_cell.angle_gamma   90.00
#
_symmetry.space_group_name_H-M   'P 1'
#
loop_
_entity.id
_entity.type
_entity.pdbx_description
1 polymer ?
#
loop_
_entity_poly.entity_id
_entity_poly.type
_entity_poly.pdbx_seq_one_letter_code
_entity_poly.pdbx_strand_id
1 'polypeptide(L)' 'IDEGDYAIKPMNCPGGLLVYKQNLHSYKELPLRMGEMGLVHRHEMSGVLHGLMRVRAFTQ' A
#
# COMPACT_ATOMS: atom_id res chain seq x y z
N ILE A 1 -20.36 -4.11 -15.67
CA ILE A 1 -20.52 -2.81 -14.98
C ILE A 1 -19.19 -2.31 -14.45
N ASP A 2 -18.22 -3.17 -14.11
CA ASP A 2 -16.81 -2.79 -14.13
C ASP A 2 -16.01 -3.91 -14.82
N GLU A 3 -15.67 -3.74 -16.09
CA GLU A 3 -14.90 -4.72 -16.90
C GLU A 3 -13.40 -4.71 -16.58
N GLY A 4 -13.01 -4.17 -15.42
CA GLY A 4 -11.62 -4.02 -15.00
C GLY A 4 -11.19 -5.06 -13.97
N ASP A 5 -10.00 -5.62 -14.15
CA ASP A 5 -9.38 -6.49 -13.14
C ASP A 5 -8.85 -5.64 -11.97
N TYR A 6 -9.42 -5.84 -10.79
CA TYR A 6 -8.97 -5.19 -9.55
C TYR A 6 -8.24 -6.17 -8.65
N ALA A 7 -7.24 -5.66 -7.93
CA ALA A 7 -6.51 -6.41 -6.92
C ALA A 7 -6.54 -5.66 -5.58
N ILE A 8 -6.52 -6.42 -4.49
CA ILE A 8 -6.37 -5.85 -3.14
C ILE A 8 -4.90 -5.42 -2.98
N LYS A 9 -4.67 -4.24 -2.39
CA LYS A 9 -3.32 -3.69 -2.24
C LYS A 9 -2.41 -4.59 -1.37
N PRO A 10 -1.22 -5.00 -1.86
CA PRO A 10 -0.22 -5.68 -1.05
C PRO A 10 0.75 -4.71 -0.34
N MET A 11 0.69 -3.42 -0.70
CA MET A 11 1.53 -2.33 -0.17
C MET A 11 0.88 -0.96 -0.41
N ASN A 12 1.24 0.04 0.39
CA ASN A 12 0.68 1.40 0.34
C ASN A 12 1.37 2.32 -0.71
N CYS A 13 2.54 1.95 -1.21
CA CYS A 13 3.35 2.84 -2.08
C CYS A 13 2.60 3.35 -3.33
N PRO A 14 1.85 2.54 -4.10
CA PRO A 14 1.09 3.04 -5.25
C PRO A 14 0.08 4.13 -4.87
N GLY A 15 -0.55 4.02 -3.71
CA GLY A 15 -1.42 5.06 -3.16
C GLY A 15 -0.65 6.36 -2.87
N GLY A 16 0.52 6.24 -2.25
CA GLY A 16 1.42 7.37 -2.01
C GLY A 16 1.88 8.09 -3.29
N LEU A 17 2.16 7.34 -4.36
CA LEU A 17 2.49 7.93 -5.67
C LEU A 17 1.31 8.70 -6.26
N LEU A 18 0.08 8.18 -6.13
CA LEU A 18 -1.12 8.87 -6.60
C LEU A 18 -1.33 10.18 -5.84
N VAL A 19 -1.12 10.19 -4.52
CA VAL A 19 -1.18 11.42 -3.70
C VAL A 19 -0.13 12.44 -4.14
N TYR A 20 1.13 12.01 -4.35
CA TYR A 20 2.17 12.90 -4.88
C TYR A 20 1.80 13.48 -6.26
N LYS A 21 1.13 12.70 -7.11
CA LYS A 21 0.71 13.14 -8.45
C LYS A 21 -0.46 14.15 -8.43
N GLN A 22 -1.17 14.32 -7.31
CA GLN A 22 -2.33 15.21 -7.24
C GLN A 22 -1.96 16.68 -7.46
N ASN A 23 -0.73 17.09 -7.15
CA ASN A 23 -0.27 18.48 -7.28
C ASN A 23 1.13 18.56 -7.92
N LEU A 24 1.46 19.73 -8.47
CA LEU A 24 2.83 20.03 -8.91
C LEU A 24 3.69 20.41 -7.70
N HIS A 25 4.80 19.70 -7.52
CA HIS A 25 5.70 19.91 -6.39
C HIS A 25 6.97 20.66 -6.80
N SER A 26 7.33 21.69 -6.03
CA SER A 26 8.60 22.41 -6.20
C SER A 26 9.73 21.74 -5.45
N TYR A 27 10.97 21.88 -5.92
CA TYR A 27 12.16 21.34 -5.23
C TYR A 27 12.30 21.86 -3.78
N LYS A 28 11.74 23.04 -3.49
CA LYS A 28 11.75 23.67 -2.16
C LYS A 28 10.87 22.94 -1.14
N GLU A 29 9.89 22.15 -1.60
CA GLU A 29 8.97 21.39 -0.74
C GLU A 29 9.58 20.07 -0.28
N LEU A 30 10.70 19.65 -0.87
CA LEU A 30 11.37 18.42 -0.50
C LEU A 30 12.19 18.60 0.80
N PRO A 31 12.20 17.60 1.69
CA PRO A 31 11.65 16.25 1.51
C PRO A 31 10.16 16.15 1.88
N LEU A 32 9.34 15.68 0.94
CA LEU A 32 7.95 15.32 1.18
C LEU A 32 7.88 13.95 1.86
N ARG A 33 7.10 13.85 2.94
CA ARG A 33 6.93 12.60 3.71
C ARG A 33 5.45 12.30 3.84
N MET A 34 5.06 11.08 3.48
CA MET A 34 3.69 10.59 3.54
C MET A 34 3.70 9.26 4.28
N GLY A 35 2.79 9.10 5.23
CA GLY A 35 2.58 7.87 5.97
C GLY A 35 1.10 7.53 5.99
N GLU A 36 0.79 6.25 5.84
CA GLU A 36 -0.57 5.73 5.90
C GLU A 36 -0.53 4.48 6.78
N MET A 37 -1.40 4.40 7.80
CA MET A 37 -1.69 3.16 8.51
C MET A 37 -2.69 2.33 7.69
N GLY A 38 -2.20 1.78 6.58
CA GLY A 38 -3.02 1.12 5.58
C GLY A 38 -3.12 -0.38 5.81
N LEU A 39 -4.34 -0.93 5.76
CA LEU A 39 -4.54 -2.39 5.75
C LEU A 39 -4.09 -2.97 4.40
N VAL A 40 -3.08 -3.83 4.43
CA VAL A 40 -2.53 -4.50 3.25
C VAL A 40 -2.81 -6.00 3.31
N HIS A 41 -2.98 -6.61 2.13
CA HIS A 41 -3.24 -8.03 2.01
C HIS A 41 -2.21 -8.71 1.11
N ARG A 42 -1.62 -9.80 1.60
CA ARG A 42 -0.68 -10.64 0.85
C ARG A 42 -1.16 -12.08 0.90
N HIS A 43 -1.25 -12.69 -0.28
CA HIS A 43 -1.65 -14.10 -0.38
C HIS A 43 -0.45 -15.02 -0.10
N GLU A 44 -0.05 -15.06 1.17
CA GLU A 44 1.00 -15.96 1.67
C GLU A 44 0.55 -17.42 1.63
N MET A 45 1.50 -18.33 1.35
CA MET A 45 1.25 -19.78 1.38
C MET A 45 0.71 -20.20 2.77
N SER A 46 -0.23 -21.14 2.82
CA SER A 46 -0.84 -21.55 4.09
C SER A 46 0.18 -22.14 5.08
N GLY A 47 1.18 -22.87 4.58
CA GLY A 47 2.21 -23.53 5.40
C GLY A 47 3.28 -22.61 5.99
N VAL A 48 3.31 -21.32 5.63
CA VAL A 48 4.33 -20.37 6.12
C VAL A 48 3.76 -19.34 7.11
N LEU A 49 2.47 -19.40 7.42
CA LEU A 49 1.84 -18.51 8.39
C LEU A 49 2.30 -18.85 9.81
N HIS A 50 2.65 -17.84 10.60
CA HIS A 50 3.18 -18.03 11.95
C HIS A 50 2.68 -16.94 12.91
N GLY A 51 1.67 -17.29 13.72
CA GLY A 51 1.11 -16.40 14.74
C GLY A 51 0.79 -15.01 14.19
N LEU A 52 1.30 -13.97 14.86
CA LEU A 52 1.24 -12.57 14.41
C LEU A 52 2.47 -12.13 13.60
N MET A 53 3.50 -12.96 13.51
CA MET A 53 4.76 -12.61 12.82
C MET A 53 4.63 -12.70 11.30
N ARG A 54 3.74 -13.57 10.80
CA ARG A 54 3.47 -13.71 9.36
C ARG A 54 2.00 -14.02 9.11
N VAL A 55 1.28 -12.99 8.65
CA VAL A 55 -0.18 -12.99 8.45
C VAL A 55 -0.53 -12.51 7.04
N ARG A 56 -1.74 -12.84 6.57
CA ARG A 56 -2.22 -12.44 5.23
C ARG A 56 -2.77 -11.02 5.18
N ALA A 57 -3.24 -10.49 6.30
CA ALA A 57 -3.80 -9.14 6.42
C ALA A 57 -3.16 -8.47 7.64
N PHE A 58 -2.58 -7.29 7.42
CA PHE A 58 -1.95 -6.51 8.49
C PHE A 58 -1.94 -5.02 8.13
N THR A 59 -1.85 -4.17 9.15
CA THR A 59 -1.68 -2.73 8.99
C THR A 59 -0.21 -2.37 9.06
N GLN A 60 0.25 -1.63 8.06
CA GLN A 60 1.58 -1.00 8.03
C GLN A 60 1.40 0.51 8.05
#